data_AF-A0A3R7F854-F1
#
_entry.id   AF-A0A3R7F854-F1
#
_cell.length_a   1.000
_cell.length_b   1.000
_cell.length_c   1.000
_cell.angle_alpha   90.00
_cell.angle_beta   90.00
_cell.angle_gamma   90.00
#
_symmetry.space_group_name_H-M   'P 1'
#
loop_
_entity.id
_entity.type
_entity.pdbx_description
1 polymer ?
#
loop_
_entity_poly.entity_id
_entity_poly.type
_entity_poly.pdbx_seq_one_letter_code
_entity_poly.pdbx_strand_id
1 'polypeptide(L)'
;MSYTPKYTNQSLVENLLGISFDANSVPTNIFLNDYLIKWVEAEIDNKGYGELDLSLLEEYATKKVALQVLQVRSAHENYRVDLSQGSYAELYKIWVKRVEEIEKILKEKIATINL
;
A
#
# COMPACT_ATOMS: atom_id res chain seq x y z
N MET A 1 -20.71 -6.97 6.37
CA MET A 1 -20.29 -5.56 6.51
C MET A 1 -19.06 -5.37 5.64
N SER A 2 -19.09 -4.43 4.71
CA SER A 2 -17.91 -4.00 3.96
C SER A 2 -16.95 -3.27 4.90
N TYR A 3 -15.65 -3.50 4.75
CA TYR A 3 -14.64 -2.78 5.51
C TYR A 3 -14.65 -1.29 5.13
N THR A 4 -14.51 -0.38 6.10
CA THR A 4 -14.33 1.05 5.86
C THR A 4 -12.87 1.39 6.09
N PRO A 5 -12.11 1.73 5.04
CA PRO A 5 -10.70 2.08 5.17
C PRO A 5 -10.45 3.35 6.00
N LYS A 6 -9.30 3.40 6.68
CA LYS A 6 -8.87 4.50 7.56
C LYS A 6 -7.81 5.41 6.95
N TYR A 7 -6.84 4.84 6.24
CA TYR A 7 -5.61 5.51 5.79
C TYR A 7 -5.49 5.52 4.28
N THR A 8 -6.06 4.55 3.56
CA THR A 8 -6.03 4.53 2.08
C THR A 8 -7.35 4.04 1.51
N ASN A 9 -7.53 4.10 0.20
CA ASN A 9 -8.73 3.57 -0.45
C ASN A 9 -8.40 3.15 -1.90
N GLN A 10 -9.35 2.44 -2.54
CA GLN A 10 -9.18 2.00 -3.92
C GLN A 10 -8.77 3.14 -4.87
N SER A 11 -9.45 4.29 -4.83
CA SER A 11 -9.18 5.40 -5.75
C SER A 11 -7.77 5.97 -5.61
N LEU A 12 -7.24 6.06 -4.38
CA LEU A 12 -5.85 6.49 -4.17
C LEU A 12 -4.84 5.49 -4.78
N VAL A 13 -5.09 4.19 -4.63
CA VAL A 13 -4.25 3.15 -5.19
C VAL A 13 -4.34 3.11 -6.73
N GLU A 14 -5.55 3.27 -7.29
CA GLU A 14 -5.79 3.40 -8.74
C GLU A 14 -5.04 4.59 -9.33
N ASN A 15 -5.19 5.77 -8.73
CA ASN A 15 -4.50 6.99 -9.15
C ASN A 15 -2.99 6.83 -9.10
N LEU A 16 -2.46 6.20 -8.05
CA LEU A 16 -1.01 6.00 -7.89
C LEU A 16 -0.44 5.04 -8.94
N LEU A 17 -1.18 3.99 -9.27
CA LEU A 17 -0.74 2.95 -10.22
C LEU A 17 -1.10 3.26 -11.69
N GLY A 18 -2.01 4.20 -11.94
CA GLY A 18 -2.54 4.50 -13.26
C GLY A 18 -3.39 3.35 -13.83
N ILE A 19 -4.14 2.65 -12.98
CA ILE A 19 -4.98 1.50 -13.35
C ILE A 19 -6.38 1.63 -12.75
N SER A 20 -7.32 0.81 -13.20
CA SER A 20 -8.62 0.65 -12.55
C SER A 20 -8.79 -0.79 -12.05
N PHE A 21 -9.47 -0.95 -10.90
CA PHE A 21 -9.83 -2.25 -10.36
C PHE A 21 -11.33 -2.51 -10.53
N ASP A 22 -11.63 -3.66 -11.12
CA ASP A 22 -12.97 -4.21 -11.28
C ASP A 22 -13.00 -5.71 -10.89
N ALA A 23 -14.11 -6.38 -11.20
CA ALA A 23 -14.28 -7.81 -10.90
C ALA A 23 -13.36 -8.74 -11.71
N ASN A 24 -12.78 -8.26 -12.82
CA ASN A 24 -11.91 -9.04 -13.71
C ASN A 24 -10.42 -8.65 -13.57
N SER A 25 -10.14 -7.62 -12.78
CA SER A 25 -8.79 -7.12 -12.53
C SER A 25 -7.97 -8.08 -11.68
N VAL A 26 -6.65 -7.92 -11.73
CA VAL A 26 -5.72 -8.60 -10.82
C VAL A 26 -5.01 -7.55 -9.95
N PRO A 27 -5.14 -7.59 -8.61
CA PRO A 27 -6.25 -8.25 -7.90
C PRO A 27 -7.61 -7.67 -8.27
N THR A 28 -8.69 -8.39 -7.94
CA THR A 28 -10.05 -7.86 -8.09
C THR A 28 -10.29 -6.73 -7.11
N ASN A 29 -11.28 -5.88 -7.38
CA ASN A 29 -11.70 -4.82 -6.46
C ASN A 29 -12.09 -5.36 -5.07
N ILE A 30 -12.72 -6.53 -5.00
CA ILE A 30 -13.06 -7.20 -3.73
C ILE A 30 -11.79 -7.58 -2.98
N PHE A 31 -10.84 -8.24 -3.64
CA PHE A 31 -9.58 -8.64 -2.98
C PHE A 31 -8.74 -7.44 -2.54
N LEU A 32 -8.72 -6.36 -3.34
CA LEU A 32 -8.05 -5.12 -2.94
C LEU A 32 -8.63 -4.55 -1.64
N ASN A 33 -9.95 -4.36 -1.59
CA ASN A 33 -10.61 -3.68 -0.46
C ASN A 33 -10.72 -4.57 0.78
N ASP A 34 -11.18 -5.80 0.61
CA ASP A 34 -11.50 -6.69 1.75
C ASP A 34 -10.27 -7.42 2.30
N TYR A 35 -9.17 -7.46 1.55
CA TYR A 35 -7.93 -8.10 1.97
C TYR A 35 -6.74 -7.14 2.02
N LEU A 36 -6.26 -6.63 0.89
CA LEU A 36 -4.97 -5.89 0.86
C LEU A 36 -5.00 -4.60 1.68
N ILE A 37 -6.01 -3.75 1.47
CA ILE A 37 -6.14 -2.48 2.21
C ILE A 37 -6.31 -2.77 3.69
N LYS A 38 -7.28 -3.63 4.04
CA LYS A 38 -7.54 -4.01 5.43
C LYS A 38 -6.31 -4.58 6.14
N TRP A 39 -5.53 -5.42 5.47
CA TRP A 39 -4.32 -6.01 6.03
C TRP A 39 -3.24 -4.96 6.31
N VAL A 40 -2.98 -4.04 5.38
CA VAL A 40 -2.00 -2.96 5.57
C VAL A 40 -2.43 -2.05 6.72
N GLU A 41 -3.69 -1.68 6.80
CA GLU A 41 -4.18 -0.80 7.87
C GLU A 41 -4.13 -1.49 9.25
N ALA A 42 -4.46 -2.78 9.31
CA ALA A 42 -4.28 -3.56 10.53
C ALA A 42 -2.79 -3.64 10.95
N GLU A 43 -1.86 -3.71 10.01
CA GLU A 43 -0.43 -3.67 10.31
C GLU A 43 0.00 -2.32 10.90
N ILE A 44 -0.48 -1.20 10.33
CA ILE A 44 -0.24 0.16 10.83
C ILE A 44 -0.75 0.29 12.27
N ASP A 45 -1.98 -0.17 12.53
CA ASP A 45 -2.59 -0.17 13.86
C ASP A 45 -1.78 -1.01 14.85
N ASN A 46 -1.38 -2.23 14.46
CA ASN A 46 -0.60 -3.14 15.31
C ASN A 46 0.79 -2.59 15.65
N LYS A 47 1.37 -1.74 14.80
CA LYS A 47 2.63 -1.05 15.07
C LYS A 47 2.46 0.18 15.97
N GLY A 48 1.23 0.54 16.34
CA GLY A 48 0.92 1.72 17.15
C GLY A 48 1.01 3.04 16.37
N TYR A 49 0.97 2.98 15.03
CA TYR A 49 1.18 4.16 14.18
C TYR A 49 -0.10 4.99 14.03
N GLY A 50 -1.25 4.44 14.41
CA GLY A 50 -2.57 4.95 14.05
C GLY A 50 -2.95 6.33 14.58
N GLU A 51 -2.20 6.87 15.54
CA GLU A 51 -2.40 8.21 16.12
C GLU A 51 -1.39 9.26 15.60
N LEU A 52 -0.50 8.85 14.68
CA LEU A 52 0.49 9.74 14.09
C LEU A 52 -0.11 10.58 12.95
N ASP A 53 0.76 11.35 12.31
CA ASP A 53 0.45 12.21 11.17
C ASP A 53 -0.32 11.49 10.06
N LEU A 54 -1.61 11.83 9.92
CA LEU A 54 -2.53 11.20 8.99
C LEU A 54 -2.05 11.26 7.54
N SER A 55 -1.42 12.37 7.13
CA SER A 55 -0.92 12.53 5.76
C SER A 55 0.21 11.55 5.45
N LEU A 56 1.07 11.31 6.44
CA LEU A 56 2.18 10.37 6.34
C LEU A 56 1.69 8.92 6.36
N LEU A 57 0.66 8.63 7.16
CA LEU A 57 0.00 7.32 7.21
C LEU A 57 -0.73 7.01 5.90
N GLU A 58 -1.40 7.99 5.29
CA GLU A 58 -2.04 7.83 3.98
C GLU A 58 -1.02 7.54 2.89
N GLU A 59 0.09 8.29 2.87
CA GLU A 59 1.17 8.06 1.92
C GLU A 59 1.76 6.64 2.08
N TYR A 60 2.04 6.24 3.32
CA TYR A 60 2.57 4.93 3.67
C TYR A 60 1.63 3.81 3.24
N ALA A 61 0.36 3.88 3.66
CA ALA A 61 -0.65 2.87 3.37
C ALA A 61 -0.88 2.72 1.86
N THR A 62 -1.06 3.84 1.15
CA THR A 62 -1.32 3.83 -0.29
C THR A 62 -0.15 3.21 -1.07
N LYS A 63 1.08 3.62 -0.77
CA LYS A 63 2.28 3.05 -1.43
C LYS A 63 2.48 1.58 -1.09
N LYS A 64 2.25 1.19 0.16
CA LYS A 64 2.41 -0.21 0.58
C LYS A 64 1.37 -1.13 -0.07
N VAL A 65 0.12 -0.70 -0.15
CA VAL A 65 -0.92 -1.44 -0.90
C VAL A 65 -0.56 -1.50 -2.38
N ALA A 66 -0.10 -0.41 -3.00
CA ALA A 66 0.32 -0.42 -4.40
C ALA A 66 1.49 -1.40 -4.66
N LEU A 67 2.47 -1.48 -3.75
CA LEU A 67 3.53 -2.48 -3.82
C LEU A 67 2.98 -3.92 -3.76
N GLN A 68 2.00 -4.19 -2.88
CA GLN A 68 1.34 -5.50 -2.82
C GLN A 68 0.59 -5.83 -4.12
N VAL A 69 -0.11 -4.85 -4.71
CA VAL A 69 -0.77 -5.02 -6.01
C VAL A 69 0.24 -5.39 -7.10
N LEU A 70 1.38 -4.70 -7.17
CA LEU A 70 2.43 -4.99 -8.13
C LEU A 70 3.02 -6.40 -7.94
N GLN A 71 3.20 -6.85 -6.69
CA GLN A 71 3.64 -8.22 -6.39
C GLN A 71 2.60 -9.27 -6.81
N VAL A 72 1.32 -9.02 -6.54
CA VAL A 72 0.24 -9.93 -6.98
C VAL A 72 0.22 -10.03 -8.50
N ARG A 73 0.34 -8.89 -9.21
CA ARG A 73 0.40 -8.87 -10.68
C ARG A 73 1.66 -9.52 -11.25
N SER A 74 2.80 -9.39 -10.59
CA SER A 74 4.05 -10.02 -11.06
C SER A 74 4.04 -11.53 -10.92
N ALA A 75 3.36 -12.05 -9.89
CA ALA A 75 3.14 -13.48 -9.70
C ALA A 75 2.03 -14.05 -10.61
N HIS A 76 1.17 -13.21 -11.18
CA HIS A 76 0.05 -13.63 -12.02
C HIS A 76 0.48 -13.88 -13.47
N GLU A 77 0.08 -15.02 -14.03
CA GLU A 77 0.45 -15.45 -15.40
C GLU A 77 0.00 -14.48 -16.50
N ASN A 78 -1.24 -14.00 -16.44
CA ASN A 78 -1.85 -13.20 -17.52
C ASN A 78 -1.71 -11.67 -17.35
N TYR A 79 -1.34 -11.19 -16.16
CA TYR A 79 -1.20 -9.75 -15.84
C TYR A 79 0.25 -9.40 -15.52
N ARG A 80 1.17 -10.24 -16.00
CA ARG A 80 2.57 -10.31 -15.57
C ARG A 80 3.25 -8.95 -15.65
N VAL A 81 3.45 -8.35 -14.48
CA VAL A 81 4.30 -7.17 -14.32
C VAL A 81 5.70 -7.63 -13.99
N ASP A 82 6.68 -7.25 -14.82
CA ASP A 82 8.09 -7.51 -14.50
C ASP A 82 8.61 -6.45 -13.53
N LEU A 83 8.99 -6.87 -12.32
CA LEU A 83 9.55 -5.97 -11.28
C LEU A 83 11.08 -5.92 -11.30
N SER A 84 11.73 -6.59 -12.26
CA SER A 84 13.18 -6.53 -12.46
C SER A 84 13.59 -5.45 -13.46
N GLN A 85 12.71 -5.12 -14.42
CA GLN A 85 12.97 -4.20 -15.52
C GLN A 85 11.74 -3.38 -15.93
N GLY A 86 11.96 -2.26 -16.62
CA GLY A 86 10.89 -1.39 -17.10
C GLY A 86 10.34 -0.42 -16.05
N SER A 87 9.33 0.37 -16.46
CA SER A 87 8.79 1.47 -15.66
C SER A 87 8.18 1.02 -14.32
N TYR A 88 7.47 -0.11 -14.29
CA TYR A 88 6.92 -0.63 -13.03
C TYR A 88 8.00 -1.14 -12.07
N ALA A 89 9.12 -1.67 -12.57
CA ALA A 89 10.26 -2.04 -11.73
C ALA A 89 10.93 -0.80 -11.10
N GLU A 90 11.04 0.29 -11.86
CA GLU A 90 11.56 1.57 -11.34
C GLU A 90 10.62 2.15 -10.26
N LEU A 91 9.32 2.21 -10.53
CA LEU A 91 8.31 2.65 -9.56
C LEU A 91 8.35 1.79 -8.30
N TYR A 92 8.43 0.46 -8.45
CA TYR A 92 8.52 -0.47 -7.34
C TYR A 92 9.74 -0.16 -6.45
N LYS A 93 10.92 0.03 -7.04
CA LYS A 93 12.15 0.40 -6.30
C LYS A 93 12.01 1.75 -5.58
N ILE A 94 11.41 2.75 -6.23
CA ILE A 94 11.19 4.07 -5.65
C ILE A 94 10.25 3.98 -4.45
N TRP A 95 9.13 3.25 -4.60
CA TRP A 95 8.14 3.13 -3.54
C TRP A 95 8.60 2.26 -2.38
N VAL A 96 9.37 1.19 -2.61
CA VAL A 96 10.00 0.41 -1.52
C VAL A 96 10.84 1.33 -0.65
N LYS A 97 11.76 2.10 -1.27
CA LYS A 97 12.60 3.05 -0.53
C LYS A 97 11.78 4.08 0.23
N ARG A 98 10.76 4.66 -0.41
CA ARG A 98 9.90 5.66 0.23
C ARG A 98 9.13 5.08 1.41
N VAL A 99 8.63 3.86 1.31
CA VAL A 99 7.95 3.16 2.42
C VAL A 99 8.91 2.93 3.59
N GLU A 100 10.15 2.51 3.31
CA GLU A 100 11.19 2.33 4.34
C GLU A 100 11.55 3.66 5.05
N GLU A 101 11.68 4.75 4.29
CA GLU A 101 11.93 6.10 4.83
C GLU A 101 10.78 6.55 5.74
N ILE A 102 9.53 6.42 5.29
CA ILE A 102 8.37 6.79 6.08
C ILE A 102 8.29 5.94 7.35
N GLU A 103 8.52 4.62 7.24
CA GLU A 103 8.51 3.74 8.41
C GLU A 103 9.56 4.13 9.45
N LYS A 104 10.74 4.58 9.01
CA LYS A 104 11.76 5.11 9.92
C LYS A 104 11.26 6.36 10.65
N ILE A 105 10.67 7.32 9.93
CA ILE A 105 10.10 8.54 10.52
C ILE A 105 9.02 8.20 11.55
N LEU A 106 8.11 7.27 11.23
CA LEU A 106 7.03 6.84 12.13
C LEU A 106 7.58 6.18 13.41
N LYS A 107 8.60 5.32 13.28
CA LYS A 107 9.29 4.70 14.43
C LYS A 107 9.94 5.73 15.35
N GLU A 108 10.62 6.73 14.79
CA GLU A 108 11.26 7.81 15.55
C GLU A 108 10.22 8.67 16.28
N LYS A 109 9.09 8.99 15.61
CA LYS A 109 7.98 9.72 16.24
C LYS A 109 7.40 8.97 17.45
N ILE A 110 7.15 7.66 17.32
CA ILE A 110 6.64 6.85 18.44
C ILE A 110 7.63 6.73 19.58
N ALA A 111 8.91 6.52 19.28
CA ALA A 111 9.95 6.49 20.31
C ALA A 111 9.97 7.80 21.11
N THR A 112 9.72 8.94 20.45
CA THR A 112 9.67 10.26 21.09
C THR A 112 8.44 10.44 21.99
N ILE A 113 7.28 9.87 21.62
CA ILE A 113 6.06 9.95 22.44
C ILE A 113 6.17 9.09 23.71
N ASN A 114 6.90 7.98 23.63
CA ASN A 114 7.07 7.03 24.75
C ASN A 114 8.21 7.40 25.72
N LEU A 115 8.88 8.54 25.52
CA LEU A 115 9.93 9.08 26.39
C LEU A 115 9.36 10.14 27.35
#